data_AF-A0A9D6HUK9-F1
#
_entry.id   AF-A0A9D6HUK9-F1
#
_cell.length_a   1.000
_cell.length_b   1.000
_cell.length_c   1.000
_cell.angle_alpha   90.00
_cell.angle_beta   90.00
_cell.angle_gamma   90.00
#
_symmetry.space_group_name_H-M   'P 1'
#
loop_
_entity.id
_entity.type
_entity.pdbx_description
1 polymer ?
#
loop_
_entity_poly.entity_id
_entity_poly.type
_entity_poly.pdbx_seq_one_letter_code
_entity_poly.pdbx_strand_id
1 'polypeptide(L)'
;MKRTQIYLSNNEWQLLRILSQEKKVPVAQLVREAVDKVYAGKSAESFRDALGAVAGIWKKRRDLGRTCDYLRKLREDGRLEGFHGDE
;
A
#
# COMPACT_ATOMS: atom_id res chain seq x y z
N MET A 1 -15.59 -8.22 9.37
CA MET A 1 -14.91 -7.68 10.59
C MET A 1 -15.51 -8.33 11.83
N LYS A 2 -14.70 -8.64 12.85
CA LYS A 2 -15.20 -9.07 14.18
C LYS A 2 -15.14 -7.87 15.13
N ARG A 3 -16.14 -7.69 16.01
CA ARG A 3 -16.16 -6.61 17.01
C ARG A 3 -15.27 -7.02 18.19
N THR A 4 -14.24 -6.22 18.46
CA THR A 4 -13.31 -6.44 19.58
C THR A 4 -13.25 -5.19 20.44
N GLN A 5 -13.31 -5.36 21.76
CA GLN A 5 -13.10 -4.27 22.72
C GLN A 5 -11.65 -4.32 23.19
N ILE A 6 -10.96 -3.19 23.11
CA ILE A 6 -9.58 -3.02 23.58
C ILE A 6 -9.55 -1.92 24.63
N TYR A 7 -8.73 -2.10 25.65
CA TYR A 7 -8.48 -1.07 26.66
C TYR A 7 -7.30 -0.22 26.21
N LEU A 8 -7.47 1.10 26.32
CA LEU A 8 -6.44 2.09 26.00
C LEU A 8 -6.31 3.00 27.21
N SER A 9 -5.08 3.39 27.53
CA SER A 9 -4.82 4.47 28.47
C SER A 9 -5.33 5.82 27.91
N ASN A 10 -5.53 6.78 28.80
CA ASN A 10 -5.93 8.14 28.39
C ASN A 10 -4.92 8.77 27.42
N ASN A 11 -3.63 8.50 27.62
CA ASN A 11 -2.57 9.02 26.76
C ASN A 11 -2.61 8.41 25.36
N GLU A 12 -2.79 7.09 25.24
CA GLU A 12 -2.94 6.41 23.95
C GLU A 12 -4.20 6.88 23.22
N TRP A 13 -5.30 7.08 23.94
CA TRP A 13 -6.54 7.61 23.35
C TRP A 13 -6.38 9.03 22.83
N GLN A 14 -5.73 9.92 23.60
CA GLN A 14 -5.45 11.29 23.16
C GLN A 14 -4.55 11.31 21.92
N LEU A 15 -3.50 10.50 21.90
CA LEU A 15 -2.59 10.38 20.76
C LEU A 15 -3.34 9.93 19.50
N LEU A 16 -4.18 8.89 19.61
CA LEU A 16 -5.01 8.42 18.49
C LEU A 16 -5.98 9.49 17.99
N ARG A 17 -6.57 10.28 18.90
CA ARG A 17 -7.46 11.39 18.55
C ARG A 17 -6.74 12.50 17.79
N ILE A 18 -5.55 12.89 18.22
CA ILE A 18 -4.74 13.92 17.55
C ILE A 18 -4.39 13.43 16.14
N LEU A 19 -3.84 12.22 16.02
CA LEU A 19 -3.47 11.64 14.72
C LEU A 19 -4.68 11.50 13.78
N SER A 20 -5.85 11.14 14.32
CA SER A 20 -7.08 11.03 13.55
C SER A 20 -7.50 12.38 12.96
N GLN A 21 -7.35 13.47 13.70
CA GLN A 21 -7.66 14.82 13.23
C GLN A 21 -6.64 15.31 12.20
N GLU A 22 -5.34 15.12 12.47
CA GLU A 22 -4.27 15.52 11.56
C GLU A 22 -4.36 14.81 10.21
N LYS A 23 -4.60 13.49 10.22
CA LYS A 23 -4.68 12.67 9.01
C LYS A 23 -6.07 12.62 8.39
N LYS A 24 -7.08 13.19 9.04
CA LYS A 24 -8.50 13.14 8.63
C LYS A 24 -9.02 11.72 8.39
N VAL A 25 -8.55 10.75 9.17
CA VAL A 25 -9.01 9.35 9.11
C VAL A 25 -9.61 8.90 10.45
N PRO A 26 -10.54 7.93 10.47
CA PRO A 26 -11.13 7.44 11.71
C PRO A 26 -10.09 6.75 12.62
N VAL A 27 -10.23 6.88 13.94
CA VAL A 27 -9.37 6.18 14.93
C VAL A 27 -9.33 4.67 14.68
N ALA A 28 -10.46 4.07 14.31
CA ALA A 28 -10.53 2.64 14.02
C ALA A 28 -9.64 2.22 12.83
N GLN A 29 -9.40 3.11 11.86
CA GLN A 29 -8.48 2.85 10.76
C GLN A 29 -7.03 2.85 11.26
N LEU A 30 -6.64 3.85 12.05
CA LEU A 30 -5.30 3.93 12.65
C LEU A 30 -4.97 2.69 13.48
N VAL A 31 -5.94 2.20 14.27
CA VAL A 31 -5.77 0.98 15.08
C VAL A 31 -5.57 -0.24 14.19
N ARG A 32 -6.35 -0.38 13.10
CA ARG A 32 -6.17 -1.49 12.15
C ARG A 32 -4.81 -1.44 11.46
N GLU A 33 -4.42 -0.29 10.93
CA GLU A 33 -3.11 -0.10 10.27
C GLU A 33 -1.95 -0.40 11.22
N ALA A 34 -2.05 0.00 12.50
CA ALA A 34 -1.04 -0.32 13.50
C ALA A 34 -0.99 -1.83 13.78
N VAL A 35 -2.14 -2.49 13.92
CA VAL A 35 -2.22 -3.95 14.08
C VAL A 35 -1.61 -4.65 12.87
N ASP A 36 -1.93 -4.22 11.65
CA ASP A 36 -1.37 -4.80 10.43
C ASP A 36 0.14 -4.58 10.38
N LYS A 37 0.62 -3.37 10.67
CA LYS A 37 2.06 -3.07 10.65
C LYS A 37 2.86 -3.92 11.65
N VAL A 38 2.29 -4.22 12.80
CA VAL A 38 2.96 -4.97 13.88
C VAL A 38 2.80 -6.48 13.71
N TYR A 39 1.59 -6.95 13.39
CA TYR A 39 1.21 -8.36 13.44
C TYR A 39 0.92 -8.98 12.08
N ALA A 40 0.63 -8.20 11.03
CA ALA A 40 0.58 -8.74 9.67
C ALA A 40 1.99 -8.96 9.08
N GLY A 41 3.01 -9.02 9.96
CA GLY A 41 4.43 -9.23 9.68
C GLY A 41 4.65 -9.96 8.37
N LYS A 42 5.05 -9.20 7.34
CA LYS A 42 5.50 -9.67 6.03
C LYS A 42 4.87 -11.02 5.65
N SER A 43 3.63 -11.02 5.17
CA SER A 43 3.33 -12.01 4.15
C SER A 43 4.14 -11.62 2.90
N ALA A 44 5.44 -11.91 2.94
CA ALA A 44 6.24 -12.05 1.73
C ALA A 44 5.54 -13.03 0.78
N GLU A 45 4.72 -13.92 1.33
CA GLU A 45 3.69 -14.69 0.63
C GLU A 45 2.67 -13.79 -0.07
N SER A 46 1.91 -12.91 0.61
CA SER A 46 0.93 -12.04 -0.09
C SER A 46 1.55 -11.08 -1.10
N PHE A 47 2.75 -10.55 -0.84
CA PHE A 47 3.45 -9.70 -1.81
C PHE A 47 3.97 -10.52 -3.00
N ARG A 48 4.49 -11.73 -2.77
CA ARG A 48 4.88 -12.64 -3.86
C ARG A 48 3.66 -13.17 -4.62
N ASP A 49 2.54 -13.40 -3.96
CA ASP A 49 1.28 -13.85 -4.55
C ASP A 49 0.66 -12.72 -5.37
N ALA A 50 0.67 -11.48 -4.87
CA ALA A 50 0.27 -10.30 -5.61
C ALA A 50 1.19 -10.07 -6.82
N LEU A 51 2.51 -10.15 -6.64
CA LEU A 51 3.47 -10.10 -7.74
C LEU A 51 3.25 -11.25 -8.72
N GLY A 52 2.91 -12.46 -8.26
CA GLY A 52 2.61 -13.62 -9.10
C GLY A 52 1.33 -13.44 -9.90
N ALA A 53 0.29 -12.85 -9.32
CA ALA A 53 -0.97 -12.53 -9.99
C ALA A 53 -0.81 -11.44 -11.05
N VAL A 54 0.12 -10.50 -10.84
CA VAL A 54 0.40 -9.38 -11.75
C VAL A 54 1.51 -9.72 -12.76
N ALA A 55 2.35 -10.72 -12.46
CA ALA A 55 3.45 -11.15 -13.31
C ALA A 55 2.93 -11.63 -14.67
N GLY A 56 3.34 -10.94 -15.72
CA GLY A 56 3.02 -11.32 -17.09
C GLY A 56 1.72 -10.71 -17.65
N ILE A 57 1.05 -9.80 -16.95
CA ILE A 57 -0.06 -9.00 -17.53
C ILE A 57 0.38 -8.34 -18.84
N TRP A 58 1.64 -7.88 -18.93
CA TRP A 58 2.16 -7.22 -20.13
C TRP A 58 2.81 -8.20 -21.13
N LYS A 59 2.89 -9.50 -20.82
CA LYS A 59 3.55 -10.52 -21.67
C LYS A 59 2.86 -10.71 -23.02
N LYS A 60 1.55 -10.44 -23.10
CA LYS A 60 0.74 -10.59 -24.34
C LYS A 60 0.43 -9.27 -25.03
N ARG A 61 0.90 -8.13 -24.51
CA ARG A 61 0.72 -6.82 -25.14
C ARG A 61 1.66 -6.70 -26.34
N ARG A 62 1.09 -6.60 -27.53
CA ARG A 62 1.82 -6.44 -28.80
C ARG A 62 1.94 -4.98 -29.24
N ASP A 63 1.20 -4.10 -28.58
CA ASP A 63 1.10 -2.66 -28.85
C ASP A 63 2.25 -1.84 -28.25
N LEU A 64 2.97 -2.40 -27.26
CA LEU A 64 4.07 -1.72 -26.57
C LEU A 64 5.43 -1.83 -27.29
N GLY A 65 5.50 -2.52 -28.44
CA GLY A 65 6.77 -2.77 -29.14
C GLY A 65 7.74 -3.63 -28.31
N ARG A 66 9.05 -3.52 -28.56
CA ARG A 66 10.05 -4.20 -27.73
C ARG A 66 10.09 -3.57 -26.35
N THR A 67 10.00 -4.40 -25.31
CA THR A 67 9.97 -3.96 -23.91
C THR A 67 11.13 -3.03 -23.54
N CYS A 68 12.32 -3.27 -24.09
CA CYS A 68 13.49 -2.43 -23.85
C CYS A 68 13.32 -0.99 -24.37
N ASP A 69 12.71 -0.82 -25.53
CA ASP A 69 12.52 0.51 -26.14
C ASP A 69 11.41 1.28 -25.43
N TYR A 70 10.37 0.58 -24.97
CA TYR A 70 9.33 1.13 -24.11
C TYR A 70 9.87 1.63 -22.78
N LEU A 71 10.68 0.81 -22.09
CA LEU A 71 11.27 1.19 -20.81
C LEU A 71 12.28 2.34 -20.93
N ARG A 72 13.01 2.42 -22.04
CA ARG A 72 13.94 3.52 -22.32
C ARG A 72 13.19 4.85 -22.46
N LYS A 73 12.13 4.88 -23.28
CA LYS A 73 11.26 6.07 -23.40
C LYS A 73 10.64 6.48 -22.08
N LEU A 74 10.18 5.52 -21.27
CA LEU A 74 9.57 5.82 -19.97
C LEU A 74 10.55 6.49 -18.99
N ARG A 75 11.84 6.16 -19.06
CA ARG A 75 12.90 6.77 -18.25
C ARG A 75 13.30 8.15 -18.76
N GLU A 76 13.37 8.31 -20.08
CA GLU A 76 13.69 9.58 -20.72
C GLU A 76 12.57 10.62 -20.51
N ASP A 77 11.30 10.19 -20.50
CA ASP A 77 10.14 11.06 -20.32
C ASP A 77 9.92 11.53 -18.87
N GLY A 78 10.76 11.12 -17.90
CA GLY A 78 10.62 11.49 -16.48
C GLY A 78 9.36 10.98 -15.77
N ARG A 79 8.44 10.31 -16.49
CA ARG A 79 7.15 9.79 -15.99
C ARG A 79 7.27 8.73 -14.90
N LEU A 80 8.46 8.16 -14.71
CA LEU A 80 8.75 7.24 -13.61
C LEU A 80 8.78 7.94 -12.24
N GLU A 81 9.04 9.26 -12.17
CA GLU A 81 9.06 10.01 -10.91
C GLU A 81 7.65 10.21 -10.30
N GLY A 82 6.58 10.04 -11.10
CA GLY A 82 5.19 10.18 -10.66
C GLY A 82 4.48 8.88 -10.28
N PHE A 83 5.13 7.71 -10.39
CA PHE A 83 4.56 6.43 -9.93
C PHE A 83 4.79 6.28 -8.42
N HIS A 84 4.11 7.11 -7.62
CA HIS A 84 3.66 6.69 -6.30
C HIS A 84 2.26 6.10 -6.50
N GLY A 85 2.06 4.86 -6.05
CA GLY A 85 0.78 4.19 -6.18
C GLY A 85 -0.27 4.91 -5.33
N ASP A 86 -1.02 5.80 -5.97
CA ASP A 86 -2.33 6.21 -5.50
C ASP A 86 -3.30 5.07 -5.86
N GLU A 87 -3.88 4.47 -4.82
CA GLU A 87 -4.84 3.35 -4.86
C GLU A 87 -6.13 3.67 -5.62
#